data_AF-A0A015KAC3-F1
#
_entry.id   AF-A0A015KAC3-F1
#
_cell.length_a   1.000
_cell.length_b   1.000
_cell.length_c   1.000
_cell.angle_alpha   90.00
_cell.angle_beta   90.00
_cell.angle_gamma   90.00
#
_symmetry.space_group_name_H-M   'P 1'
#
loop_
_entity.id
_entity.type
_entity.pdbx_description
1 polymer ?
#
loop_
_entity_poly.entity_id
_entity_poly.type
_entity_poly.pdbx_seq_one_letter_code
_entity_poly.pdbx_strand_id
1 'polypeptide(L)'
;MVEWIEYDRFENVEYLAKGGFGTIYKAIWKDGCICEWDSINDQWERIDSLAGHKNFPVVLKCLHNSQDMTSEFLREIESHTMIVSSRVTHCYGITKDPESNNFMMVIQYAKDGSLRQYLNNIFNSIEWTDKLQILRKITKGLNIIHEKGLIHRDIHCGNMLKDDSDTFISDLGLCQPANVKSSQNNEYEKTVYGVLPYVAPEVLRGGKYTQESDIYAFGIIAYEVCTGLPPYHDIAHDKILAISICQGLRPKSNYKIPQLILDIIKQCWDADPLKRPKANELSNLLYKLYDSSKFMSVHEINKQIEEAERINEKFTSTSLPYNGTTLSYTTNPQAVYTSRLLNFKNLPEPKNAIDNKDDDNSFGEYSESIEAIDFTKLNLGTHLH
;
A
#
# COMPACT_ATOMS: atom_id res chain seq x y z
N MET A 1 23.18 2.33 1.92
CA MET A 1 24.30 1.51 1.42
C MET A 1 23.78 0.09 1.33
N VAL A 2 24.09 -0.66 0.27
CA VAL A 2 23.71 -2.07 0.14
C VAL A 2 24.96 -2.89 0.40
N GLU A 3 24.93 -3.71 1.46
CA GLU A 3 26.05 -4.53 1.92
C GLU A 3 26.08 -5.90 1.21
N TRP A 4 27.26 -6.45 0.92
CA TRP A 4 27.39 -7.87 0.63
C TRP A 4 27.50 -8.63 1.95
N ILE A 5 26.57 -9.56 2.20
CA ILE A 5 26.46 -10.29 3.47
C ILE A 5 26.70 -11.76 3.20
N GLU A 6 27.74 -12.33 3.83
CA GLU A 6 28.03 -13.75 3.75
C GLU A 6 26.85 -14.58 4.27
N TYR A 7 26.47 -15.63 3.55
CA TYR A 7 25.24 -16.38 3.86
C TYR A 7 25.30 -17.08 5.22
N ASP A 8 26.50 -17.46 5.66
CA ASP A 8 26.74 -18.08 6.97
C ASP A 8 26.47 -17.12 8.15
N ARG A 9 26.22 -15.83 7.89
CA ARG A 9 25.80 -14.83 8.88
C ARG A 9 24.32 -14.93 9.23
N PHE A 10 23.54 -15.72 8.51
CA PHE A 10 22.12 -15.95 8.76
C PHE A 10 21.88 -17.27 9.51
N GLU A 11 21.06 -17.19 10.55
CA GLU A 11 20.61 -18.35 11.35
C GLU A 11 19.10 -18.52 11.27
N ASN A 12 18.62 -19.74 11.55
CA ASN A 12 17.20 -20.08 11.55
C ASN A 12 16.49 -19.63 10.26
N VAL A 13 17.09 -19.96 9.12
CA VAL A 13 16.52 -19.64 7.80
C VAL A 13 15.28 -20.52 7.58
N GLU A 14 14.11 -19.90 7.59
CA GLU A 14 12.82 -20.56 7.50
C GLU A 14 12.03 -20.03 6.30
N TYR A 15 11.39 -20.94 5.55
CA TYR A 15 10.47 -20.54 4.49
C TYR A 15 9.32 -19.71 5.08
N LEU A 16 9.07 -18.52 4.50
CA LEU A 16 8.00 -17.64 4.96
C LEU A 16 6.83 -17.63 3.97
N ALA A 17 7.08 -17.33 2.71
CA ALA A 17 6.05 -17.30 1.67
C ALA A 17 6.63 -17.36 0.26
N LYS A 18 5.76 -17.64 -0.72
CA LYS A 18 6.05 -17.51 -2.15
C LYS A 18 5.15 -16.46 -2.76
N GLY A 19 5.75 -15.41 -3.32
CA GLY A 19 5.06 -14.32 -4.01
C GLY A 19 5.03 -14.52 -5.53
N GLY A 20 4.59 -13.50 -6.26
CA GLY A 20 4.53 -13.52 -7.73
C GLY A 20 5.90 -13.45 -8.41
N PHE A 21 6.91 -12.88 -7.73
CA PHE A 21 8.24 -12.63 -8.27
C PHE A 21 9.36 -13.41 -7.61
N GLY A 22 9.06 -14.22 -6.59
CA GLY A 22 10.09 -14.89 -5.82
C GLY A 22 9.58 -15.62 -4.59
N THR A 23 10.52 -16.19 -3.86
CA THR A 23 10.31 -16.84 -2.56
C THR A 23 11.00 -16.01 -1.49
N ILE A 24 10.34 -15.85 -0.35
CA ILE A 24 10.89 -15.14 0.81
C ILE A 24 11.10 -16.11 1.97
N TYR A 25 12.22 -15.92 2.66
CA TYR A 25 12.60 -16.65 3.86
C TYR A 25 12.78 -15.66 5.00
N LYS A 26 12.47 -16.09 6.22
CA LYS A 26 12.80 -15.35 7.45
C LYS A 26 14.13 -15.87 7.96
N ALA A 27 14.99 -14.99 8.43
CA ALA A 27 16.25 -15.36 9.07
C ALA A 27 16.61 -14.39 10.20
N ILE A 28 17.55 -14.81 11.04
CA ILE A 28 18.20 -14.02 12.08
C ILE A 28 19.56 -13.60 11.56
N TRP A 29 19.85 -12.30 11.49
CA TRP A 29 21.16 -11.81 11.05
C TRP A 29 22.07 -11.55 12.25
N LYS A 30 23.16 -12.31 12.37
CA LYS A 30 24.07 -12.25 13.52
C LYS A 30 24.74 -10.91 13.75
N ASP A 31 25.07 -10.17 12.69
CA ASP A 31 25.82 -8.92 12.79
C ASP A 31 24.93 -7.71 13.00
N GLY A 32 23.67 -7.78 12.56
CA GLY A 32 22.83 -6.61 12.41
C GLY A 32 23.31 -5.64 11.33
N CYS A 33 22.56 -4.56 11.14
CA CYS A 33 22.83 -3.61 10.06
C CYS A 33 23.93 -2.60 10.41
N ILE A 34 24.72 -2.21 9.40
CA ILE A 34 25.67 -1.10 9.50
C ILE A 34 24.91 0.21 9.72
N CYS A 35 25.36 0.99 10.70
CA CYS A 35 24.77 2.28 11.02
C CYS A 35 25.70 3.45 10.68
N GLU A 36 26.92 3.45 11.22
CA GLU A 36 27.90 4.48 10.92
C GLU A 36 29.35 3.97 11.02
N TRP A 37 30.28 4.79 10.52
CA TRP A 37 31.70 4.49 10.59
C TRP A 37 32.28 5.04 11.89
N ASP A 38 32.82 4.16 12.73
CA ASP A 38 33.53 4.54 13.94
C ASP A 38 35.00 4.84 13.59
N SER A 39 35.28 6.13 13.42
CA SER A 39 36.64 6.62 13.12
C SER A 39 37.66 6.40 14.24
N ILE A 40 37.22 6.13 15.48
CA ILE A 40 38.11 5.92 16.63
C ILE A 40 38.63 4.48 16.62
N ASN A 41 37.74 3.53 16.36
CA ASN A 41 38.06 2.11 16.36
C ASN A 41 38.34 1.54 14.96
N ASP A 42 38.26 2.36 13.91
CA ASP A 42 38.50 2.01 12.50
C ASP A 42 37.62 0.84 12.02
N GLN A 43 36.35 0.86 12.42
CA GLN A 43 35.39 -0.21 12.15
C GLN A 43 33.97 0.33 11.93
N TRP A 44 33.12 -0.47 11.28
CA TRP A 44 31.69 -0.16 11.14
C TRP A 44 30.96 -0.45 12.45
N GLU A 45 30.22 0.54 12.96
CA GLU A 45 29.26 0.33 14.03
C GLU A 45 28.01 -0.34 13.47
N ARG A 46 27.50 -1.34 14.20
CA ARG A 46 26.33 -2.13 13.83
C ARG A 46 25.27 -2.10 14.92
N ILE A 47 24.01 -2.12 14.50
CA ILE A 47 22.86 -2.29 15.38
C ILE A 47 22.35 -3.72 15.25
N ASP A 48 22.38 -4.46 16.36
CA ASP A 48 21.92 -5.84 16.48
C ASP A 48 20.43 -5.95 16.93
N SER A 49 19.79 -4.80 17.15
CA SER A 49 18.38 -4.70 17.54
C SER A 49 17.73 -3.43 16.98
N LEU A 50 16.74 -3.61 16.08
CA LEU A 50 15.97 -2.50 15.50
C LEU A 50 14.48 -2.70 15.83
N ALA A 51 13.77 -1.60 16.08
CA ALA A 51 12.32 -1.59 16.34
C ALA A 51 11.85 -2.54 17.46
N GLY A 52 12.70 -2.79 18.48
CA GLY A 52 12.39 -3.66 19.60
C GLY A 52 12.52 -5.16 19.30
N HIS A 53 12.98 -5.53 18.11
CA HIS A 53 13.29 -6.92 17.77
C HIS A 53 14.62 -7.34 18.38
N LYS A 54 14.61 -8.46 19.12
CA LYS A 54 15.85 -9.14 19.54
C LYS A 54 16.41 -9.94 18.35
N ASN A 55 17.74 -10.00 18.25
CA ASN A 55 18.47 -10.82 17.27
C ASN A 55 18.23 -10.42 15.80
N PHE A 56 17.93 -9.15 15.52
CA PHE A 56 17.83 -8.57 14.16
C PHE A 56 17.20 -9.48 13.07
N PRO A 57 15.88 -9.74 13.12
CA PRO A 57 15.21 -10.54 12.09
C PRO A 57 15.22 -9.82 10.74
N VAL A 58 15.43 -10.58 9.66
CA VAL A 58 15.44 -10.10 8.28
C VAL A 58 14.62 -11.03 7.37
N VAL A 59 14.27 -10.51 6.20
CA VAL A 59 13.70 -11.28 5.09
C VAL A 59 14.76 -11.48 4.03
N LEU A 60 15.00 -12.73 3.64
CA LEU A 60 15.80 -13.08 2.47
C LEU A 60 14.86 -13.27 1.28
N LYS A 61 14.83 -12.31 0.36
CA LYS A 61 14.00 -12.35 -0.87
C LYS A 61 14.81 -12.92 -2.02
N CYS A 62 14.43 -14.11 -2.47
CA CYS A 62 15.01 -14.79 -3.65
C CYS A 62 14.07 -14.60 -4.84
N LEU A 63 14.52 -13.87 -5.87
CA LEU A 63 13.75 -13.72 -7.11
C LEU A 63 13.81 -15.01 -7.95
N HIS A 64 12.79 -15.25 -8.78
CA HIS A 64 12.85 -16.38 -9.72
C HIS A 64 14.03 -16.24 -10.68
N ASN A 65 14.73 -17.35 -10.96
CA ASN A 65 15.92 -17.39 -11.81
C ASN A 65 17.09 -16.50 -11.35
N SER A 66 17.23 -16.21 -10.05
CA SER A 66 18.31 -15.37 -9.52
C SER A 66 19.67 -16.07 -9.40
N GLN A 67 19.89 -17.20 -10.09
CA GLN A 67 21.23 -17.80 -10.22
C GLN A 67 22.18 -16.83 -10.94
N ASP A 68 21.64 -16.08 -11.90
CA ASP A 68 22.29 -14.96 -12.56
C ASP A 68 21.73 -13.63 -12.04
N MET A 69 22.57 -12.61 -12.01
CA MET A 69 22.16 -11.25 -11.61
C MET A 69 21.36 -10.60 -12.75
N THR A 70 20.06 -10.90 -12.79
CA THR A 70 19.18 -10.41 -13.86
C THR A 70 19.01 -8.90 -13.80
N SER A 71 18.62 -8.30 -14.93
CA SER A 71 18.30 -6.87 -14.97
C SER A 71 17.15 -6.49 -14.03
N GLU A 72 16.25 -7.42 -13.72
CA GLU A 72 15.13 -7.23 -12.79
C GLU A 72 15.62 -7.10 -11.35
N PHE A 73 16.50 -8.01 -10.94
CA PHE A 73 17.13 -8.00 -9.62
C PHE A 73 17.92 -6.70 -9.40
N LEU A 74 18.73 -6.30 -10.38
CA LEU A 74 19.53 -5.07 -10.33
C LEU A 74 18.65 -3.82 -10.23
N ARG A 75 17.55 -3.75 -10.99
CA ARG A 75 16.62 -2.62 -10.93
C ARG A 75 15.92 -2.51 -9.57
N GLU A 76 15.57 -3.64 -8.95
CA GLU A 76 14.96 -3.62 -7.63
C GLU A 76 15.95 -3.07 -6.58
N ILE A 77 17.20 -3.53 -6.62
CA ILE A 77 18.28 -3.01 -5.76
C ILE A 77 18.50 -1.51 -6.00
N GLU A 78 18.58 -1.09 -7.25
CA GLU A 78 18.75 0.32 -7.63
C GLU A 78 17.61 1.17 -7.04
N SER A 79 16.38 0.69 -7.14
CA SER A 79 15.20 1.37 -6.57
C SER A 79 15.33 1.54 -5.05
N HIS A 80 15.75 0.50 -4.31
CA HIS A 80 16.01 0.61 -2.88
C HIS A 80 17.16 1.57 -2.55
N THR A 81 18.20 1.66 -3.38
CA THR A 81 19.30 2.62 -3.16
C THR A 81 18.88 4.07 -3.41
N MET A 82 17.99 4.32 -4.36
CA MET A 82 17.47 5.65 -4.66
C MET A 82 16.47 6.13 -3.59
N ILE A 83 15.73 5.20 -2.99
CA ILE A 83 14.66 5.47 -2.01
C ILE A 83 15.14 5.14 -0.60
N VAL A 84 15.95 6.03 -0.02
CA VAL A 84 16.35 5.91 1.39
C VAL A 84 15.29 6.60 2.26
N SER A 85 14.45 5.83 2.94
CA SER A 85 13.31 6.34 3.72
C SER A 85 12.88 5.39 4.83
N SER A 86 12.36 5.94 5.94
CA SER A 86 11.70 5.17 7.00
C SER A 86 10.25 4.78 6.69
N ARG A 87 9.78 5.01 5.45
CA ARG A 87 8.43 4.68 4.98
C ARG A 87 8.40 3.73 3.79
N VAL A 88 9.57 3.25 3.38
CA VAL A 88 9.76 2.20 2.38
C VAL A 88 10.67 1.17 3.01
N THR A 89 10.42 -0.12 2.79
CA THR A 89 11.21 -1.20 3.41
C THR A 89 12.69 -1.05 3.05
N HIS A 90 13.54 -1.15 4.06
CA HIS A 90 14.98 -1.05 3.84
C HIS A 90 15.54 -2.32 3.21
N CYS A 91 16.38 -2.17 2.19
CA CYS A 91 17.25 -3.24 1.69
C CYS A 91 18.62 -3.05 2.32
N TYR A 92 18.97 -3.92 3.27
CA TYR A 92 20.25 -3.87 3.97
C TYR A 92 21.40 -4.34 3.08
N GLY A 93 21.13 -5.30 2.20
CA GLY A 93 22.19 -5.96 1.47
C GLY A 93 21.74 -7.03 0.49
N ILE A 94 22.73 -7.74 -0.02
CA ILE A 94 22.59 -8.88 -0.92
C ILE A 94 23.41 -10.02 -0.33
N THR A 95 22.89 -11.24 -0.45
CA THR A 95 23.59 -12.48 -0.13
C THR A 95 23.42 -13.48 -1.26
N LYS A 96 24.10 -14.62 -1.15
CA LYS A 96 23.98 -15.72 -2.11
C LYS A 96 23.88 -17.04 -1.38
N ASP A 97 22.79 -17.75 -1.60
CA ASP A 97 22.58 -19.07 -1.01
C ASP A 97 23.59 -20.07 -1.61
N PRO A 98 24.46 -20.70 -0.80
CA PRO A 98 25.46 -21.64 -1.30
C PRO A 98 24.86 -22.94 -1.84
N GLU A 99 23.64 -23.33 -1.43
CA GLU A 99 23.01 -24.56 -1.90
C GLU A 99 22.37 -24.37 -3.28
N SER A 100 21.56 -23.32 -3.44
CA SER A 100 20.86 -23.06 -4.71
C SER A 100 21.62 -22.16 -5.68
N ASN A 101 22.71 -21.52 -5.21
CA ASN A 101 23.51 -20.52 -5.93
C ASN A 101 22.71 -19.27 -6.34
N ASN A 102 21.56 -19.04 -5.71
CA ASN A 102 20.68 -17.91 -6.00
C ASN A 102 21.11 -16.66 -5.21
N PHE A 103 21.13 -15.51 -5.88
CA PHE A 103 21.22 -14.22 -5.20
C PHE A 103 19.91 -13.91 -4.47
N MET A 104 20.03 -13.33 -3.29
CA MET A 104 18.91 -12.95 -2.43
C MET A 104 19.13 -11.53 -1.89
N MET A 105 18.06 -10.75 -1.80
CA MET A 105 18.08 -9.46 -1.11
C MET A 105 17.81 -9.66 0.38
N VAL A 106 18.52 -8.90 1.21
CA VAL A 106 18.36 -8.88 2.66
C VAL A 106 17.55 -7.65 3.03
N ILE A 107 16.27 -7.86 3.36
CA ILE A 107 15.27 -6.80 3.51
C ILE A 107 14.77 -6.76 4.97
N GLN A 108 14.35 -5.57 5.40
CA GLN A 108 13.65 -5.35 6.66
C GLN A 108 12.50 -6.35 6.88
N TYR A 109 12.51 -7.03 8.02
CA TYR A 109 11.38 -7.82 8.50
C TYR A 109 10.34 -6.92 9.17
N ALA A 110 9.06 -7.23 8.94
CA ALA A 110 7.92 -6.55 9.54
C ALA A 110 7.06 -7.59 10.28
N LYS A 111 6.98 -7.48 11.61
CA LYS A 111 6.41 -8.56 12.46
C LYS A 111 4.93 -8.83 12.24
N ASP A 112 4.18 -7.81 11.85
CA ASP A 112 2.72 -7.90 11.69
C ASP A 112 2.33 -8.26 10.24
N GLY A 113 3.32 -8.54 9.39
CA GLY A 113 3.11 -9.00 8.02
C GLY A 113 2.56 -7.91 7.09
N SER A 114 1.80 -8.32 6.08
CA SER A 114 1.14 -7.39 5.16
C SER A 114 0.00 -6.64 5.84
N LEU A 115 -0.31 -5.43 5.37
CA LEU A 115 -1.42 -4.62 5.87
C LEU A 115 -2.75 -5.37 5.76
N ARG A 116 -2.95 -6.14 4.69
CA ARG A 116 -4.11 -7.04 4.54
C ARG A 116 -4.22 -8.04 5.70
N GLN A 117 -3.13 -8.73 6.03
CA GLN A 117 -3.11 -9.68 7.17
C GLN A 117 -3.35 -8.96 8.50
N TYR A 118 -2.73 -7.80 8.69
CA TYR A 118 -2.92 -6.97 9.87
C TYR A 118 -4.38 -6.55 10.05
N LEU A 119 -5.02 -6.03 9.00
CA LEU A 119 -6.45 -5.66 9.03
C LEU A 119 -7.32 -6.88 9.33
N ASN A 120 -7.11 -8.02 8.66
CA ASN A 120 -7.88 -9.24 8.93
C ASN A 120 -7.83 -9.68 10.40
N ASN A 121 -6.68 -9.50 11.05
CA ASN A 121 -6.44 -9.99 12.39
C ASN A 121 -7.02 -9.08 13.48
N ILE A 122 -7.00 -7.77 13.29
CA ILE A 122 -7.28 -6.83 14.38
C ILE A 122 -8.23 -5.68 14.03
N PHE A 123 -8.79 -5.62 12.81
CA PHE A 123 -9.56 -4.45 12.35
C PHE A 123 -10.68 -4.03 13.30
N ASN A 124 -11.38 -4.97 13.93
CA ASN A 124 -12.46 -4.68 14.87
C ASN A 124 -11.96 -4.01 16.18
N SER A 125 -10.65 -3.95 16.39
CA SER A 125 -9.99 -3.26 17.50
C SER A 125 -9.17 -2.03 17.07
N ILE A 126 -9.16 -1.69 15.76
CA ILE A 126 -8.44 -0.52 15.24
C ILE A 126 -9.32 0.72 15.38
N GLU A 127 -8.79 1.76 16.03
CA GLU A 127 -9.43 3.07 16.14
C GLU A 127 -9.24 3.93 14.87
N TRP A 128 -10.07 4.96 14.68
CA TRP A 128 -9.92 5.86 13.52
C TRP A 128 -8.58 6.59 13.48
N THR A 129 -8.00 6.91 14.63
CA THR A 129 -6.67 7.52 14.74
C THR A 129 -5.57 6.62 14.17
N ASP A 130 -5.65 5.31 14.42
CA ASP A 130 -4.75 4.30 13.83
C ASP A 130 -4.94 4.16 12.32
N LYS A 131 -6.20 4.15 11.85
CA LYS A 131 -6.51 4.14 10.41
C LYS A 131 -5.87 5.34 9.72
N LEU A 132 -6.08 6.55 10.24
CA LEU A 132 -5.46 7.77 9.74
C LEU A 132 -3.92 7.72 9.80
N GLN A 133 -3.36 7.13 10.85
CA GLN A 133 -1.92 6.94 10.97
C GLN A 133 -1.36 6.05 9.85
N ILE A 134 -2.04 4.93 9.56
CA ILE A 134 -1.67 4.00 8.48
C ILE A 134 -1.69 4.76 7.14
N LEU A 135 -2.81 5.43 6.82
CA LEU A 135 -2.96 6.17 5.56
C LEU A 135 -1.88 7.25 5.41
N ARG A 136 -1.64 8.03 6.47
CA ARG A 136 -0.60 9.06 6.51
C ARG A 136 0.81 8.49 6.25
N LYS A 137 1.14 7.34 6.84
CA LYS A 137 2.45 6.70 6.66
C LYS A 137 2.62 6.17 5.23
N ILE A 138 1.57 5.59 4.65
CA ILE A 138 1.55 5.13 3.25
C ILE A 138 1.72 6.32 2.29
N THR A 139 0.94 7.39 2.42
CA THR A 139 1.07 8.55 1.53
C THR A 139 2.41 9.25 1.66
N LYS A 140 3.01 9.26 2.86
CA LYS A 140 4.37 9.78 3.04
C LYS A 140 5.39 8.94 2.26
N GLY A 141 5.28 7.60 2.33
CA GLY A 141 6.13 6.71 1.52
C GLY A 141 5.93 6.93 0.03
N LEU A 142 4.68 7.03 -0.42
CA LEU A 142 4.33 7.23 -1.82
C LEU A 142 4.86 8.58 -2.35
N ASN A 143 4.73 9.64 -1.55
CA ASN A 143 5.29 10.94 -1.89
C ASN A 143 6.81 10.89 -2.11
N ILE A 144 7.53 10.18 -1.25
CA ILE A 144 8.99 10.03 -1.40
C ILE A 144 9.35 9.31 -2.70
N ILE A 145 8.60 8.26 -3.06
CA ILE A 145 8.79 7.55 -4.33
C ILE A 145 8.53 8.51 -5.50
N HIS A 146 7.43 9.27 -5.46
CA HIS A 146 7.04 10.18 -6.53
C HIS A 146 7.99 11.38 -6.68
N GLU A 147 8.52 11.92 -5.58
CA GLU A 147 9.53 12.99 -5.58
C GLU A 147 10.85 12.56 -6.23
N LYS A 148 11.19 11.26 -6.17
CA LYS A 148 12.32 10.68 -6.93
C LYS A 148 12.01 10.48 -8.41
N GLY A 149 10.82 10.88 -8.87
CA GLY A 149 10.37 10.70 -10.26
C GLY A 149 10.07 9.24 -10.61
N LEU A 150 9.79 8.40 -9.61
CA LEU A 150 9.47 6.99 -9.79
C LEU A 150 7.95 6.75 -9.75
N ILE A 151 7.52 5.64 -10.34
CA ILE A 151 6.16 5.08 -10.28
C ILE A 151 6.28 3.67 -9.69
N HIS A 152 5.45 3.34 -8.70
CA HIS A 152 5.49 2.03 -8.02
C HIS A 152 4.85 0.92 -8.84
N ARG A 153 3.71 1.19 -9.48
CA ARG A 153 2.97 0.29 -10.41
C ARG A 153 2.24 -0.89 -9.77
N ASP A 154 2.62 -1.28 -8.55
CA ASP A 154 1.97 -2.41 -7.84
C ASP A 154 1.59 -2.07 -6.39
N ILE A 155 0.93 -0.93 -6.23
CA ILE A 155 0.42 -0.47 -4.92
C ILE A 155 -0.84 -1.28 -4.57
N HIS A 156 -0.78 -2.05 -3.47
CA HIS A 156 -1.93 -2.72 -2.85
C HIS A 156 -1.62 -3.10 -1.41
N CYS A 157 -2.63 -3.44 -0.59
CA CYS A 157 -2.45 -3.82 0.83
C CYS A 157 -1.57 -5.06 1.08
N GLY A 158 -1.24 -5.82 0.04
CA GLY A 158 -0.27 -6.92 0.10
C GLY A 158 1.19 -6.47 0.05
N ASN A 159 1.45 -5.32 -0.57
CA ASN A 159 2.78 -4.69 -0.67
C ASN A 159 2.94 -3.54 0.34
N MET A 160 2.04 -3.42 1.30
CA MET A 160 2.19 -2.57 2.47
C MET A 160 2.53 -3.48 3.65
N LEU A 161 3.61 -3.23 4.38
CA LEU A 161 4.01 -4.03 5.54
C LEU A 161 3.77 -3.27 6.84
N LYS A 162 3.36 -3.98 7.88
CA LYS A 162 3.11 -3.44 9.22
C LYS A 162 4.15 -3.97 10.21
N ASP A 163 4.71 -3.04 10.98
CA ASP A 163 5.53 -3.35 12.15
C ASP A 163 5.14 -2.39 13.26
N ASP A 164 4.35 -2.88 14.21
CA ASP A 164 3.88 -2.12 15.34
C ASP A 164 3.07 -0.89 14.90
N SER A 165 3.47 0.31 15.34
CA SER A 165 2.87 1.56 14.92
C SER A 165 3.22 1.94 13.46
N ASP A 166 4.26 1.36 12.86
CA ASP A 166 4.80 1.73 11.54
C ASP A 166 4.16 0.98 10.37
N THR A 167 4.27 1.60 9.20
CA THR A 167 3.77 1.07 7.93
C THR A 167 4.73 1.46 6.83
N PHE A 168 5.11 0.48 6.01
CA PHE A 168 6.12 0.63 4.96
C PHE A 168 5.53 0.20 3.62
N ILE A 169 5.89 0.93 2.56
CA ILE A 169 5.72 0.43 1.19
C ILE A 169 6.85 -0.58 0.93
N SER A 170 6.52 -1.73 0.35
CA SER A 170 7.47 -2.78 -0.01
C SER A 170 7.34 -3.19 -1.48
N ASP A 171 8.24 -4.06 -1.92
CA ASP A 171 8.26 -4.65 -3.26
C ASP A 171 8.40 -3.64 -4.40
N LEU A 172 9.62 -3.12 -4.53
CA LEU A 172 9.99 -2.16 -5.57
C LEU A 172 10.36 -2.84 -6.91
N GLY A 173 10.10 -4.14 -7.07
CA GLY A 173 10.54 -4.92 -8.24
C GLY A 173 9.96 -4.43 -9.57
N LEU A 174 8.81 -3.75 -9.52
CA LEU A 174 8.15 -3.14 -10.69
C LEU A 174 8.38 -1.62 -10.81
N CYS A 175 9.08 -0.99 -9.87
CA CYS A 175 9.33 0.45 -9.87
C CYS A 175 10.08 0.89 -11.13
N GLN A 176 9.65 2.00 -11.72
CA GLN A 176 10.28 2.57 -12.91
C GLN A 176 10.26 4.11 -12.88
N PRO A 177 11.23 4.78 -13.53
CA PRO A 177 11.19 6.23 -13.69
C PRO A 177 10.02 6.67 -14.58
N ALA A 178 9.32 7.72 -14.18
CA ALA A 178 8.15 8.25 -14.87
C ALA A 178 8.47 8.76 -16.29
N ASN A 179 9.72 9.11 -16.55
CA ASN A 179 10.18 9.69 -17.82
C ASN A 179 10.73 8.66 -18.82
N VAL A 180 10.74 7.36 -18.50
CA VAL A 180 11.26 6.35 -19.43
C VAL A 180 10.32 6.24 -20.62
N LYS A 181 10.82 6.63 -21.80
CA LYS A 181 10.15 6.36 -23.07
C LYS A 181 10.22 4.86 -23.31
N SER A 182 9.07 4.22 -23.17
CA SER A 182 8.83 2.81 -23.53
C SER A 182 9.61 2.45 -24.79
N SER A 183 10.62 1.59 -24.64
CA SER A 183 11.38 1.10 -25.79
C SER A 183 10.46 0.19 -26.58
N GLN A 184 10.33 0.42 -27.90
CA GLN A 184 9.31 -0.24 -28.73
C GLN A 184 9.38 -1.79 -28.77
N ASN A 185 10.40 -2.39 -28.15
CA ASN A 185 10.75 -3.80 -28.28
C ASN A 185 10.56 -4.65 -27.00
N ASN A 186 10.08 -4.09 -25.87
CA ASN A 186 9.77 -4.90 -24.69
C ASN A 186 8.29 -5.27 -24.64
N GLU A 187 7.96 -6.54 -24.94
CA GLU A 187 6.59 -7.08 -24.81
C GLU A 187 6.02 -6.91 -23.38
N TYR A 188 6.89 -6.91 -22.36
CA TYR A 188 6.55 -6.66 -20.96
C TYR A 188 6.03 -5.25 -20.66
N GLU A 189 6.34 -4.24 -21.49
CA GLU A 189 5.82 -2.87 -21.30
C GLU A 189 4.38 -2.72 -21.80
N LYS A 190 3.91 -3.65 -22.65
CA LYS A 190 2.52 -3.66 -23.15
C LYS A 190 1.57 -4.46 -22.26
N THR A 191 2.11 -5.18 -21.28
CA THR A 191 1.34 -6.05 -20.39
C THR A 191 1.00 -5.36 -19.08
N VAL A 192 -0.28 -5.32 -18.73
CA VAL A 192 -0.76 -4.81 -17.45
C VAL A 192 -0.47 -5.86 -16.38
N TYR A 193 0.20 -5.46 -15.31
CA TYR A 193 0.57 -6.35 -14.20
C TYR A 193 0.16 -5.74 -12.87
N GLY A 194 -0.49 -6.52 -12.01
CA GLY A 194 -0.85 -6.09 -10.66
C GLY A 194 -2.07 -6.81 -10.14
N VAL A 195 -2.70 -6.23 -9.12
CA VAL A 195 -3.90 -6.77 -8.49
C VAL A 195 -5.14 -6.05 -9.01
N LEU A 196 -5.98 -6.74 -9.79
CA LEU A 196 -7.08 -6.15 -10.59
C LEU A 196 -7.87 -5.02 -9.87
N PRO A 197 -8.38 -5.18 -8.64
CA PRO A 197 -9.08 -4.09 -7.93
C PRO A 197 -8.31 -2.78 -7.76
N TYR A 198 -6.98 -2.82 -7.69
CA TYR A 198 -6.11 -1.66 -7.44
C TYR A 198 -5.55 -1.06 -8.74
N VAL A 199 -5.70 -1.73 -9.88
CA VAL A 199 -5.21 -1.21 -11.16
C VAL A 199 -6.18 -0.17 -11.70
N ALA A 200 -5.65 1.03 -11.99
CA ALA A 200 -6.44 2.15 -12.50
C ALA A 200 -7.11 1.82 -13.86
N PRO A 201 -8.32 2.33 -14.13
CA PRO A 201 -9.09 1.95 -15.31
C PRO A 201 -8.40 2.32 -16.64
N GLU A 202 -7.66 3.42 -16.69
CA GLU A 202 -6.84 3.78 -17.86
C GLU A 202 -5.70 2.79 -18.11
N VAL A 203 -5.13 2.23 -17.04
CA VAL A 203 -4.07 1.22 -17.11
C VAL A 203 -4.65 -0.14 -17.52
N LEU A 204 -5.80 -0.54 -16.98
CA LEU A 204 -6.52 -1.75 -17.40
C LEU A 204 -6.80 -1.78 -18.91
N ARG A 205 -7.02 -0.60 -19.52
CA ARG A 205 -7.22 -0.42 -20.96
C ARG A 205 -5.94 -0.49 -21.79
N GLY A 206 -4.79 -0.76 -21.18
CA GLY A 206 -3.48 -0.75 -21.84
C GLY A 206 -2.83 0.63 -21.88
N GLY A 207 -3.34 1.60 -21.12
CA GLY A 207 -2.65 2.86 -20.85
C GLY A 207 -1.36 2.63 -20.05
N LYS A 208 -0.48 3.63 -20.04
CA LYS A 208 0.76 3.58 -19.27
C LYS A 208 0.46 3.76 -17.79
N TYR A 209 1.24 3.09 -16.95
CA TYR A 209 1.30 3.45 -15.54
C TYR A 209 1.85 4.87 -15.40
N THR A 210 1.28 5.62 -14.48
CA THR A 210 1.70 6.98 -14.11
C THR A 210 1.68 7.12 -12.59
N GLN A 211 2.21 8.23 -12.06
CA GLN A 211 2.09 8.53 -10.64
C GLN A 211 0.62 8.63 -10.22
N GLU A 212 -0.24 9.18 -11.08
CA GLU A 212 -1.69 9.25 -10.86
C GLU A 212 -2.35 7.86 -10.81
N SER A 213 -1.78 6.84 -11.49
CA SER A 213 -2.26 5.46 -11.36
C SER A 213 -1.92 4.85 -10.00
N ASP A 214 -0.77 5.22 -9.40
CA ASP A 214 -0.48 4.84 -8.00
C ASP A 214 -1.44 5.54 -7.02
N ILE A 215 -1.87 6.78 -7.32
CA ILE A 215 -2.85 7.51 -6.50
C ILE A 215 -4.22 6.82 -6.53
N TYR A 216 -4.65 6.32 -7.69
CA TYR A 216 -5.86 5.48 -7.77
C TYR A 216 -5.76 4.26 -6.86
N ALA A 217 -4.62 3.54 -6.92
CA ALA A 217 -4.38 2.38 -6.09
C ALA A 217 -4.37 2.72 -4.59
N PHE A 218 -3.81 3.88 -4.23
CA PHE A 218 -3.91 4.41 -2.86
C PHE A 218 -5.36 4.65 -2.44
N GLY A 219 -6.22 5.20 -3.31
CA GLY A 219 -7.65 5.36 -3.00
C GLY A 219 -8.33 4.03 -2.64
N ILE A 220 -7.98 2.96 -3.35
CA ILE A 220 -8.48 1.60 -3.07
C ILE A 220 -7.93 1.06 -1.73
N ILE A 221 -6.64 1.28 -1.43
CA ILE A 221 -6.05 0.95 -0.12
C ILE A 221 -6.77 1.73 0.99
N ALA A 222 -7.02 3.02 0.80
CA ALA A 222 -7.66 3.86 1.79
C ALA A 222 -9.07 3.36 2.12
N TYR A 223 -9.82 2.95 1.09
CA TYR A 223 -11.10 2.29 1.27
C TYR A 223 -11.00 1.00 2.10
N GLU A 224 -10.04 0.12 1.77
CA GLU A 224 -9.82 -1.15 2.49
C GLU A 224 -9.37 -0.92 3.94
N VAL A 225 -8.53 0.07 4.22
CA VAL A 225 -8.14 0.45 5.60
C VAL A 225 -9.33 0.99 6.38
N CYS A 226 -10.21 1.75 5.75
CA CYS A 226 -11.39 2.32 6.41
C CYS A 226 -12.42 1.25 6.77
N THR A 227 -12.67 0.31 5.86
CA THR A 227 -13.75 -0.68 5.96
C THR A 227 -13.30 -2.07 6.39
N GLY A 228 -12.00 -2.36 6.31
CA GLY A 228 -11.42 -3.67 6.59
C GLY A 228 -11.63 -4.69 5.47
N LEU A 229 -12.57 -4.44 4.56
CA LEU A 229 -12.96 -5.39 3.53
C LEU A 229 -12.05 -5.26 2.29
N PRO A 230 -11.45 -6.36 1.81
CA PRO A 230 -10.76 -6.34 0.53
C PRO A 230 -11.71 -5.89 -0.59
N PRO A 231 -11.23 -5.06 -1.53
CA PRO A 231 -12.08 -4.50 -2.58
C PRO A 231 -12.65 -5.64 -3.45
N TYR A 232 -13.97 -5.66 -3.60
CA TYR A 232 -14.72 -6.65 -4.38
C TYR A 232 -14.53 -8.11 -3.91
N HIS A 233 -14.36 -8.35 -2.60
CA HIS A 233 -14.10 -9.69 -2.04
C HIS A 233 -15.14 -10.75 -2.42
N ASP A 234 -16.38 -10.36 -2.68
CA ASP A 234 -17.50 -11.22 -3.02
C ASP A 234 -17.69 -11.44 -4.54
N ILE A 235 -16.85 -10.81 -5.37
CA ILE A 235 -16.94 -10.86 -6.84
C ILE A 235 -15.70 -11.56 -7.44
N ALA A 236 -15.88 -12.26 -8.55
CA ALA A 236 -14.76 -12.85 -9.29
C ALA A 236 -13.84 -11.76 -9.87
N HIS A 237 -12.52 -11.95 -9.79
CA HIS A 237 -11.56 -11.02 -10.38
C HIS A 237 -11.29 -11.34 -11.84
N ASP A 238 -12.30 -11.11 -12.69
CA ASP A 238 -12.30 -11.49 -14.10
C ASP A 238 -12.50 -10.28 -15.03
N LYS A 239 -12.77 -10.56 -16.31
CA LYS A 239 -13.03 -9.53 -17.32
C LYS A 239 -14.29 -8.72 -17.01
N ILE A 240 -15.31 -9.33 -16.39
CA ILE A 240 -16.56 -8.64 -16.06
C ILE A 240 -16.26 -7.57 -15.00
N LEU A 241 -15.50 -7.91 -13.96
CA LEU A 241 -15.08 -6.90 -12.97
C LEU A 241 -14.27 -5.78 -13.62
N ALA A 242 -13.33 -6.10 -14.52
CA ALA A 242 -12.55 -5.09 -15.24
C ALA A 242 -13.42 -4.14 -16.08
N ILE A 243 -14.45 -4.66 -16.77
CA ILE A 243 -15.44 -3.85 -17.50
C ILE A 243 -16.20 -2.96 -16.53
N SER A 244 -16.69 -3.51 -15.43
CA SER A 244 -17.46 -2.77 -14.42
C SER A 244 -16.64 -1.64 -13.80
N ILE A 245 -15.36 -1.86 -13.46
CA ILE A 245 -14.45 -0.82 -12.94
C ILE A 245 -14.30 0.32 -13.95
N CYS A 246 -14.09 0.00 -15.23
CA CYS A 246 -14.03 1.02 -16.29
C CYS A 246 -15.36 1.77 -16.43
N GLN A 247 -16.50 1.10 -16.21
CA GLN A 247 -17.82 1.73 -16.22
C GLN A 247 -18.17 2.48 -14.92
N GLY A 248 -17.23 2.63 -13.99
CA GLY A 248 -17.39 3.42 -12.78
C GLY A 248 -17.78 2.63 -11.53
N LEU A 249 -17.79 1.29 -11.58
CA LEU A 249 -17.94 0.49 -10.35
C LEU A 249 -16.80 0.82 -9.39
N ARG A 250 -17.15 1.03 -8.12
CA ARG A 250 -16.23 1.20 -6.99
C ARG A 250 -16.64 0.27 -5.85
N PRO A 251 -15.72 -0.11 -4.94
CA PRO A 251 -16.04 -0.93 -3.79
C PRO A 251 -17.15 -0.30 -2.94
N LYS A 252 -18.07 -1.11 -2.43
CA LYS A 252 -19.19 -0.69 -1.56
C LYS A 252 -19.21 -1.56 -0.30
N SER A 253 -19.61 -0.96 0.82
CA SER A 253 -19.80 -1.65 2.09
C SER A 253 -20.79 -0.86 2.95
N ASN A 254 -21.38 -1.51 3.95
CA ASN A 254 -22.26 -0.87 4.92
C ASN A 254 -21.49 -0.19 6.07
N TYR A 255 -20.14 -0.22 6.05
CA TYR A 255 -19.33 0.44 7.06
C TYR A 255 -19.23 1.94 6.74
N LYS A 256 -19.68 2.77 7.68
CA LYS A 256 -19.69 4.23 7.54
C LYS A 256 -18.25 4.76 7.64
N ILE A 257 -17.89 5.57 6.64
CA ILE A 257 -16.61 6.31 6.56
C ILE A 257 -16.94 7.79 6.81
N PRO A 258 -16.15 8.53 7.61
CA PRO A 258 -16.25 9.98 7.72
C PRO A 258 -16.23 10.63 6.34
N GLN A 259 -17.17 11.55 6.09
CA GLN A 259 -17.40 12.11 4.75
C GLN A 259 -16.13 12.70 4.15
N LEU A 260 -15.36 13.45 4.95
CA LEU A 260 -14.11 14.06 4.49
C LEU A 260 -13.09 13.01 4.00
N ILE A 261 -13.03 11.84 4.64
CA ILE A 261 -12.15 10.75 4.22
C ILE A 261 -12.70 10.06 2.96
N LEU A 262 -14.02 9.86 2.91
CA LEU A 262 -14.69 9.30 1.73
C LEU A 262 -14.49 10.18 0.49
N ASP A 263 -14.56 11.50 0.64
CA ASP A 263 -14.33 12.45 -0.44
C ASP A 263 -12.88 12.41 -0.95
N ILE A 264 -11.90 12.25 -0.04
CA ILE A 264 -10.49 12.04 -0.41
C ILE A 264 -10.33 10.75 -1.22
N ILE A 265 -10.93 9.64 -0.75
CA ILE A 265 -10.94 8.35 -1.47
C ILE A 265 -11.57 8.55 -2.86
N LYS A 266 -12.69 9.27 -2.93
CA LYS A 266 -13.41 9.54 -4.17
C LYS A 266 -12.58 10.31 -5.19
N GLN A 267 -11.80 11.27 -4.72
CA GLN A 267 -10.91 12.04 -5.58
C GLN A 267 -9.68 11.25 -6.03
N CYS A 268 -9.15 10.36 -5.17
CA CYS A 268 -8.03 9.50 -5.53
C CYS A 268 -8.37 8.52 -6.65
N TRP A 269 -9.60 7.99 -6.67
CA TRP A 269 -10.02 7.00 -7.67
C TRP A 269 -10.85 7.57 -8.84
N ASP A 270 -10.73 8.88 -9.12
CA ASP A 270 -11.39 9.53 -10.27
C ASP A 270 -10.97 8.83 -11.57
N ALA A 271 -11.92 8.66 -12.49
CA ALA A 271 -11.69 8.07 -13.80
C ALA A 271 -10.74 8.93 -14.67
N ASP A 272 -10.71 10.25 -14.47
CA ASP A 272 -9.74 11.14 -15.08
C ASP A 272 -8.48 11.24 -14.20
N PRO A 273 -7.33 10.70 -14.63
CA PRO A 273 -6.10 10.74 -13.85
C PRO A 273 -5.66 12.15 -13.48
N LEU A 274 -5.97 13.16 -14.31
CA LEU A 274 -5.56 14.55 -14.08
C LEU A 274 -6.32 15.23 -12.94
N LYS A 275 -7.46 14.66 -12.51
CA LYS A 275 -8.25 15.15 -11.37
C LYS A 275 -7.82 14.56 -10.04
N ARG A 276 -6.96 13.53 -10.07
CA ARG A 276 -6.42 12.90 -8.88
C ARG A 276 -5.38 13.83 -8.25
N PRO A 277 -5.31 13.92 -6.92
CA PRO A 277 -4.33 14.76 -6.23
C PRO A 277 -2.91 14.23 -6.40
N LYS A 278 -1.93 15.10 -6.17
CA LYS A 278 -0.53 14.68 -6.08
C LYS A 278 -0.22 14.05 -4.73
N ALA A 279 0.77 13.17 -4.67
CA ALA A 279 1.14 12.47 -3.44
C ALA A 279 1.55 13.40 -2.29
N ASN A 280 2.21 14.53 -2.60
CA ASN A 280 2.57 15.56 -1.60
C ASN A 280 1.33 16.24 -1.00
N GLU A 281 0.34 16.58 -1.84
CA GLU A 281 -0.93 17.18 -1.40
C GLU A 281 -1.68 16.23 -0.46
N LEU A 282 -1.80 14.95 -0.84
CA LEU A 282 -2.39 13.90 0.00
C LEU A 282 -1.65 13.71 1.31
N SER A 283 -0.31 13.62 1.26
CA SER A 283 0.52 13.44 2.44
C SER A 283 0.36 14.59 3.44
N ASN A 284 0.30 15.83 2.94
CA ASN A 284 0.08 17.00 3.78
C ASN A 284 -1.32 17.03 4.38
N LEU A 285 -2.35 16.67 3.60
CA LEU A 285 -3.72 16.62 4.10
C LEU A 285 -3.90 15.57 5.20
N LEU A 286 -3.48 14.33 4.94
CA LEU A 286 -3.61 13.25 5.92
C LEU A 286 -2.76 13.48 7.16
N TYR A 287 -1.65 14.21 7.03
CA TYR A 287 -0.90 14.68 8.19
C TYR A 287 -1.74 15.60 9.07
N LYS A 288 -2.38 16.62 8.48
CA LYS A 288 -3.24 17.56 9.22
C LYS A 288 -4.45 16.85 9.84
N LEU A 289 -5.11 15.97 9.09
CA LEU A 289 -6.26 15.20 9.61
C LEU A 289 -5.87 14.32 10.81
N TYR A 290 -4.75 13.61 10.72
CA TYR A 290 -4.24 12.82 11.83
C TYR A 290 -3.93 13.71 13.05
N ASP A 291 -3.23 14.83 12.83
CA ASP A 291 -2.84 15.75 13.91
C ASP A 291 -4.07 16.37 14.60
N SER A 292 -5.05 16.83 13.81
CA SER A 292 -6.34 17.30 14.33
C SER A 292 -7.10 16.21 15.08
N SER A 293 -7.09 14.96 14.59
CA SER A 293 -7.78 13.85 15.26
C SER A 293 -7.17 13.48 16.61
N LYS A 294 -5.86 13.67 16.77
CA LYS A 294 -5.12 13.26 17.95
C LYS A 294 -5.05 14.35 19.02
N PHE A 295 -4.97 15.62 18.61
CA PHE A 295 -4.62 16.71 19.52
C PHE A 295 -5.66 17.85 19.59
N MET A 296 -6.66 17.88 18.70
CA MET A 296 -7.64 18.97 18.64
C MET A 296 -9.07 18.45 18.83
N SER A 297 -9.63 18.58 20.04
CA SER A 297 -10.94 18.00 20.40
C SER A 297 -12.16 18.59 19.66
N VAL A 298 -12.03 19.71 18.95
CA VAL A 298 -13.16 20.42 18.32
C VAL A 298 -12.95 20.62 16.81
N HIS A 299 -12.60 19.54 16.10
CA HIS A 299 -12.45 19.58 14.65
C HIS A 299 -13.59 18.83 13.95
N GLU A 300 -13.97 19.29 12.75
CA GLU A 300 -15.05 18.71 11.96
C GLU A 300 -14.83 17.21 11.70
N ILE A 301 -13.59 16.79 11.46
CA ILE A 301 -13.24 15.38 11.30
C ILE A 301 -13.59 14.52 12.54
N ASN A 302 -13.44 15.04 13.75
CA ASN A 302 -13.72 14.28 14.97
C ASN A 302 -15.21 14.06 15.15
N LYS A 303 -16.03 15.08 14.83
CA LYS A 303 -17.49 14.92 14.80
C LYS A 303 -17.92 13.86 13.79
N GLN A 304 -17.30 13.85 12.60
CA GLN A 304 -17.61 12.85 11.58
C GLN A 304 -17.13 11.45 11.97
N ILE A 305 -16.00 11.33 12.68
CA ILE A 305 -15.50 10.07 13.25
C ILE A 305 -16.49 9.53 14.30
N GLU A 306 -16.85 10.35 15.29
CA GLU A 306 -17.79 9.97 16.36
C GLU A 306 -19.13 9.51 15.78
N GLU A 307 -19.65 10.23 14.78
CA GLU A 307 -20.91 9.85 14.12
C GLU A 307 -20.78 8.54 13.33
N ALA A 308 -19.68 8.35 12.60
CA ALA A 308 -19.42 7.12 11.87
C ALA A 308 -19.29 5.92 12.83
N GLU A 309 -18.58 6.07 13.94
CA GLU A 309 -18.44 5.03 14.98
C GLU A 309 -19.80 4.65 15.58
N ARG A 310 -20.60 5.65 15.99
CA ARG A 310 -21.95 5.43 16.53
C ARG A 310 -22.88 4.71 15.56
N ILE A 311 -22.74 4.95 14.25
CA ILE A 311 -23.47 4.21 13.22
C ILE A 311 -22.94 2.77 13.14
N ASN A 312 -21.62 2.61 13.04
CA ASN A 312 -20.96 1.31 12.87
C ASN A 312 -21.17 0.36 14.06
N GLU A 313 -21.24 0.87 15.30
CA GLU A 313 -21.54 0.08 16.50
C GLU A 313 -22.92 -0.61 16.44
N LYS A 314 -23.89 0.01 15.75
CA LYS A 314 -25.22 -0.59 15.54
C LYS A 314 -25.15 -1.77 14.55
N PHE A 315 -24.18 -1.78 13.65
CA PHE A 315 -23.96 -2.85 12.67
C PHE A 315 -23.10 -3.99 13.21
N THR A 316 -22.07 -3.69 14.00
CA THR A 316 -21.16 -4.71 14.56
C THR A 316 -21.88 -5.68 15.49
N SER A 317 -22.95 -5.23 16.16
CA SER A 317 -23.79 -6.09 17.01
C SER A 317 -24.75 -7.01 16.25
N THR A 318 -24.96 -6.80 14.94
CA THR A 318 -26.02 -7.48 14.16
C THR A 318 -25.55 -8.09 12.83
N SER A 319 -24.35 -7.76 12.33
CA SER A 319 -23.88 -8.17 11.00
C SER A 319 -22.51 -8.85 11.00
N LEU A 320 -22.40 -9.94 10.23
CA LEU A 320 -21.16 -10.65 9.94
C LEU A 320 -20.47 -9.91 8.77
N PRO A 321 -19.70 -8.85 9.09
CA PRO A 321 -18.25 -9.02 9.10
C PRO A 321 -17.50 -8.54 10.33
N TYR A 322 -18.15 -7.80 11.22
CA TYR A 322 -17.49 -7.00 12.26
C TYR A 322 -17.71 -7.53 13.69
N ASN A 323 -18.07 -8.80 13.82
CA ASN A 323 -18.25 -9.46 15.11
C ASN A 323 -17.00 -10.27 15.47
N GLY A 324 -16.49 -10.08 16.69
CA GLY A 324 -15.27 -10.73 17.19
C GLY A 324 -14.01 -9.90 16.95
N THR A 325 -12.82 -10.47 17.20
CA THR A 325 -11.53 -9.78 17.03
C THR A 325 -11.07 -9.73 15.57
N THR A 326 -11.35 -10.80 14.82
CA THR A 326 -11.00 -10.96 13.40
C THR A 326 -12.15 -10.58 12.48
N LEU A 327 -11.81 -10.07 11.29
CA LEU A 327 -12.79 -9.86 10.22
C LEU A 327 -13.30 -11.18 9.67
N SER A 328 -14.61 -11.27 9.45
CA SER A 328 -15.24 -12.46 8.87
C SER A 328 -16.06 -12.11 7.64
N TYR A 329 -15.51 -12.31 6.44
CA TYR A 329 -16.20 -12.03 5.18
C TYR A 329 -16.08 -13.21 4.22
N THR A 330 -17.08 -13.40 3.37
CA THR A 330 -17.06 -14.44 2.34
C THR A 330 -16.25 -13.95 1.15
N THR A 331 -15.24 -14.72 0.74
CA THR A 331 -14.45 -14.40 -0.45
C THR A 331 -14.92 -15.26 -1.63
N ASN A 332 -15.10 -14.65 -2.80
CA ASN A 332 -15.32 -15.38 -4.03
C ASN A 332 -14.08 -16.23 -4.36
N PRO A 333 -14.20 -17.53 -4.68
CA PRO A 333 -13.05 -18.38 -4.98
C PRO A 333 -12.19 -17.90 -6.17
N GLN A 334 -12.75 -17.05 -7.05
CA GLN A 334 -12.06 -16.46 -8.18
C GLN A 334 -11.54 -15.04 -7.90
N ALA A 335 -11.67 -14.53 -6.67
CA ALA A 335 -11.02 -13.30 -6.24
C ALA A 335 -9.52 -13.56 -6.00
N VAL A 336 -8.68 -12.79 -6.68
CA VAL A 336 -7.21 -12.94 -6.63
C VAL A 336 -6.60 -11.63 -6.18
N TYR A 337 -5.93 -11.65 -5.03
CA TYR A 337 -5.30 -10.48 -4.41
C TYR A 337 -3.77 -10.50 -4.42
N THR A 338 -3.21 -11.32 -5.30
CA THR A 338 -1.77 -11.38 -5.62
C THR A 338 -1.55 -10.85 -7.02
N SER A 339 -0.42 -10.17 -7.22
CA SER A 339 -0.08 -9.53 -8.48
C SER A 339 0.10 -10.56 -9.59
N ARG A 340 -0.52 -10.29 -10.74
CA ARG A 340 -0.46 -11.17 -11.91
C ARG A 340 -0.61 -10.38 -13.20
N LEU A 341 -0.33 -11.05 -14.32
CA LEU A 341 -0.63 -10.54 -15.64
C LEU A 341 -2.15 -10.39 -15.83
N LEU A 342 -2.60 -9.19 -16.23
CA LEU A 342 -3.98 -8.88 -16.58
C LEU A 342 -4.05 -8.60 -18.08
N ASN A 343 -4.76 -9.46 -18.82
CA ASN A 343 -4.88 -9.36 -20.28
C ASN A 343 -6.35 -9.29 -20.69
N PHE A 344 -6.98 -8.14 -20.41
CA PHE A 344 -8.36 -7.89 -20.78
C PHE A 344 -8.42 -6.97 -22.01
N LYS A 345 -8.93 -7.51 -23.13
CA LYS A 345 -9.06 -6.75 -24.39
C LYS A 345 -10.44 -6.09 -24.51
N ASN A 346 -10.48 -4.94 -25.18
CA ASN A 346 -11.69 -4.20 -25.55
C ASN A 346 -12.53 -3.77 -24.34
N LEU A 347 -11.90 -3.19 -23.32
CA LEU A 347 -12.60 -2.58 -22.20
C LEU A 347 -13.28 -1.25 -22.64
N PRO A 348 -14.34 -0.79 -21.96
CA PRO A 348 -15.02 0.49 -22.27
C PRO A 348 -14.25 1.70 -21.72
N GLU A 349 -14.54 2.90 -22.24
CA GLU A 349 -13.88 4.13 -21.74
C GLU A 349 -14.15 4.34 -20.24
N PRO A 350 -13.15 4.79 -19.46
CA PRO A 350 -13.33 5.05 -18.04
C PRO A 350 -14.35 6.15 -17.81
N LYS A 351 -15.26 5.94 -16.87
CA LYS A 351 -16.14 6.97 -16.35
C LYS A 351 -16.27 6.87 -14.83
N ASN A 352 -16.62 7.97 -14.19
CA ASN A 352 -16.97 7.96 -12.77
C ASN A 352 -18.32 7.28 -12.57
N ALA A 353 -18.55 6.78 -11.36
CA ALA A 353 -19.86 6.32 -10.93
C ALA A 353 -20.90 7.43 -11.17
N ILE A 354 -22.10 7.06 -11.60
CA ILE A 354 -23.22 7.99 -11.59
C ILE A 354 -23.70 8.01 -10.13
N ASP A 355 -23.59 9.16 -9.47
CA ASP A 355 -24.18 9.38 -8.15
C ASP A 355 -25.71 9.39 -8.28
N ASN A 356 -26.30 8.21 -8.42
CA ASN A 356 -27.74 8.05 -8.25
C ASN A 356 -28.01 8.25 -6.76
N LYS A 357 -28.66 9.35 -6.40
CA LYS A 357 -29.11 9.66 -5.03
C LYS A 357 -29.94 8.52 -4.40
N ASP A 358 -30.49 7.63 -5.23
CA ASP A 358 -31.34 6.52 -4.82
C ASP A 358 -30.60 5.19 -4.60
N ASP A 359 -29.29 5.13 -4.89
CA ASP A 359 -28.48 3.89 -4.81
C ASP A 359 -27.60 3.84 -3.54
N ASP A 360 -27.70 4.88 -2.69
CA ASP A 360 -27.20 4.92 -1.31
C ASP A 360 -28.20 4.20 -0.41
N ASN A 361 -28.18 2.87 -0.46
CA ASN A 361 -28.73 2.07 0.63
C ASN A 361 -27.85 2.25 1.89
N SER A 362 -28.22 3.26 2.67
CA SER A 362 -28.35 3.26 4.13
C SER A 362 -27.47 4.24 4.93
N PHE A 363 -28.20 5.05 5.72
CA PHE A 363 -27.80 5.95 6.81
C PHE A 363 -27.28 7.34 6.43
N GLY A 364 -28.26 8.25 6.32
CA GLY A 364 -28.14 9.68 6.58
C GLY A 364 -27.27 10.39 5.55
N GLU A 365 -27.93 11.21 4.72
CA GLU A 365 -27.23 12.27 3.99
C GLU A 365 -26.33 13.02 4.98
N TYR A 366 -25.03 13.06 4.70
CA TYR A 366 -24.32 14.29 5.02
C TYR A 366 -24.93 15.31 4.08
N SER A 367 -25.65 16.29 4.64
CA SER A 367 -26.14 17.41 3.84
C SER A 367 -24.91 18.08 3.23
N GLU A 368 -24.87 18.11 1.90
CA GLU A 368 -23.81 18.63 1.03
C GLU A 368 -22.71 17.60 0.68
N SER A 369 -22.68 17.22 -0.60
CA SER A 369 -21.54 16.58 -1.26
C SER A 369 -21.27 17.25 -2.62
N ILE A 370 -20.05 17.01 -3.10
CA ILE A 370 -19.55 17.18 -4.48
C ILE A 370 -19.09 18.59 -4.88
N GLU A 371 -18.26 19.24 -4.06
CA GLU A 371 -17.16 20.04 -4.62
C GLU A 371 -15.87 19.24 -4.49
N ALA A 372 -15.00 19.30 -5.52
CA ALA A 372 -13.65 18.76 -5.40
C ALA A 372 -13.04 19.32 -4.12
N ILE A 373 -12.50 18.45 -3.26
CA ILE A 373 -11.83 18.94 -2.06
C ILE A 373 -10.72 19.86 -2.52
N ASP A 374 -10.85 21.14 -2.17
CA ASP A 374 -9.78 22.08 -2.35
C ASP A 374 -8.77 21.84 -1.23
N PHE A 375 -7.76 21.02 -1.53
CA PHE A 375 -6.66 20.68 -0.61
C PHE A 375 -5.93 21.92 -0.08
N THR A 376 -6.05 23.07 -0.75
CA THR A 376 -5.43 24.34 -0.35
C THR A 376 -6.34 25.21 0.52
N LYS A 377 -7.67 25.03 0.44
CA LYS A 377 -8.68 25.80 1.19
C LYS A 377 -9.32 25.04 2.34
N LEU A 378 -8.96 23.78 2.56
CA LEU A 378 -9.25 23.08 3.81
C LEU A 378 -8.62 23.89 4.96
N ASN A 379 -9.42 24.79 5.52
CA ASN A 379 -9.06 25.71 6.58
C ASN A 379 -9.06 24.90 7.90
N LEU A 380 -8.11 23.97 7.97
CA LEU A 380 -7.77 23.18 9.14
C LEU A 380 -6.98 24.13 10.05
N GLY A 381 -7.71 24.99 10.76
CA GLY A 381 -7.27 26.24 11.38
C GLY A 381 -5.79 26.29 11.79
N THR A 382 -5.05 27.19 11.15
CA THR A 382 -3.73 27.62 11.64
C THR A 382 -3.91 28.53 12.84
N HIS A 383 -3.91 27.95 14.04
CA HIS A 383 -3.48 28.65 15.24
C HIS A 383 -2.34 27.87 15.87
N LEU A 384 -1.17 27.94 15.22
CA LEU A 384 0.11 27.68 15.86
C LEU A 384 0.48 28.95 16.64
N HIS A 385 0.37 28.89 17.98
CA HIS A 385 1.12 29.74 18.89
C HIS A 385 1.88 28.87 19.87
#